data_AF-A0A7E6EGN1-F1
#
_entry.id   AF-A0A7E6EGN1-F1
#
_cell.length_a   1.000
_cell.length_b   1.000
_cell.length_c   1.000
_cell.angle_alpha   90.00
_cell.angle_beta   90.00
_cell.angle_gamma   90.00
#
_symmetry.space_group_name_H-M   'P 1'
#
loop_
_entity.id
_entity.type
_entity.pdbx_description
1 polymer ?
#
loop_
_entity_poly.entity_id
_entity_poly.type
_entity_poly.pdbx_seq_one_letter_code
_entity_poly.pdbx_strand_id
1 'polypeptide(L)'
;MDEHNRLVSKMTAFHRPNPSFEARKLLIGIFQHITYNEYLPMLLGASTPVRSLTTGTRTPISSTLPMVSHSFVLAYKLAMASMLRETVTIDATPNINLKGILNDQTKIDTATKLASITKGMLTDCSLKIGKEIPCNFRNDCAYSDVVSVLSQDARYFGIPTYFVWLHITNSLPAANLPLHDTTNKNQLLTFYGNPYDIGFLPGAFSEEINGPSMLGVTLTKLFEFQFKKLQEGDRFYYENVNIFQP
;
A
#
# COMPACT_ATOMS: atom_id res chain seq x y z
N MET A 1 15.68 8.99 10.42
CA MET A 1 16.17 9.67 11.64
C MET A 1 16.92 10.95 11.29
N ASP A 2 17.74 10.94 10.25
CA ASP A 2 18.53 12.10 9.81
C ASP A 2 17.68 13.34 9.55
N GLU A 3 16.55 13.19 8.85
CA GLU A 3 15.66 14.33 8.58
C GLU A 3 15.05 14.92 9.86
N HIS A 4 14.68 14.08 10.83
CA HIS A 4 14.20 14.55 12.13
C HIS A 4 15.28 15.37 12.84
N ASN A 5 16.51 14.85 12.91
CA ASN A 5 17.63 15.54 13.55
C ASN A 5 17.94 16.87 12.85
N ARG A 6 17.94 16.87 11.51
CA ARG A 6 18.13 18.09 10.70
C ARG A 6 17.05 19.14 11.00
N LEU A 7 15.79 18.73 11.10
CA LEU A 7 14.67 19.62 11.46
C LEU A 7 14.80 20.13 12.89
N VAL A 8 15.21 19.29 13.85
CA VAL A 8 15.47 19.71 15.24
C VAL A 8 16.55 20.77 15.29
N SER A 9 17.70 20.58 14.63
CA SER A 9 18.77 21.58 14.59
C SER A 9 18.27 22.93 14.04
N LYS A 10 17.43 22.91 12.99
CA LYS A 10 16.83 24.13 12.44
C LYS A 10 15.86 24.79 13.41
N MET A 11 14.99 24.03 14.06
CA MET A 11 14.01 24.57 15.00
C MET A 11 14.66 25.14 16.27
N THR A 12 15.78 24.55 16.72
CA THR A 12 16.62 25.11 17.78
C THR A 12 17.22 26.45 17.34
N ALA A 13 17.74 26.56 16.12
CA ALA A 13 18.26 27.82 15.58
C ALA A 13 17.17 28.91 15.48
N PHE A 14 15.92 28.51 15.21
CA PHE A 14 14.76 29.41 15.22
C PHE A 14 14.16 29.66 16.62
N HIS A 15 14.79 29.19 17.68
CA HIS A 15 14.34 29.37 19.07
C HIS A 15 12.89 28.91 19.30
N ARG A 16 12.44 27.87 18.59
CA ARG A 16 11.11 27.30 18.80
C ARG A 16 11.05 26.53 20.13
N PRO A 17 9.97 26.65 20.90
CA PRO A 17 9.78 25.82 22.09
C PRO A 17 9.62 24.36 21.66
N ASN A 18 10.22 23.43 22.40
CA ASN A 18 10.12 21.98 22.14
C ASN A 18 10.45 21.56 20.68
N PRO A 19 11.66 21.86 20.18
CA PRO A 19 12.02 21.65 18.77
C PRO A 19 11.87 20.20 18.28
N SER A 20 12.03 19.21 19.16
CA SER A 20 11.81 17.79 18.81
C SER A 20 10.34 17.49 18.50
N PHE A 21 9.40 18.00 19.29
CA PHE A 21 7.97 17.77 19.06
C PHE A 21 7.50 18.44 17.77
N GLU A 22 7.92 19.69 17.53
CA GLU A 22 7.61 20.40 16.29
C GLU A 22 8.23 19.70 15.07
N ALA A 23 9.48 19.22 15.17
CA ALA A 23 10.12 18.49 14.08
C ALA A 23 9.39 17.18 13.75
N ARG A 24 8.93 16.45 14.77
CA ARG A 24 8.10 15.25 14.60
C ARG A 24 6.77 15.59 13.93
N LYS A 25 6.09 16.63 14.40
CA LYS A 25 4.80 17.08 13.86
C LYS A 25 4.93 17.46 12.38
N LEU A 26 5.95 18.26 12.03
CA LEU A 26 6.24 18.63 10.65
C LEU A 26 6.54 17.41 9.78
N LEU A 27 7.36 16.48 10.27
CA LEU A 27 7.70 15.27 9.52
C LEU A 27 6.48 14.39 9.25
N ILE A 28 5.57 14.25 10.23
CA ILE A 28 4.28 13.56 10.04
C ILE A 28 3.45 14.26 8.96
N GLY A 29 3.38 15.60 8.98
CA GLY A 29 2.68 16.38 7.97
C GLY A 29 3.25 16.17 6.56
N ILE A 30 4.57 16.13 6.42
CA ILE A 30 5.25 15.80 5.14
C ILE A 30 4.85 14.40 4.65
N PHE A 31 4.88 13.40 5.54
CA PHE A 31 4.47 12.04 5.17
C PHE A 31 3.01 11.96 4.73
N GLN A 32 2.11 12.62 5.46
CA GLN A 32 0.70 12.69 5.09
C GLN A 32 0.53 13.39 3.74
N HIS A 33 1.19 14.53 3.51
CA HIS A 33 1.12 15.26 2.25
C HIS A 33 1.57 14.40 1.05
N ILE A 34 2.76 13.79 1.13
CA ILE A 34 3.30 12.91 0.07
C ILE A 34 2.35 11.73 -0.17
N THR A 35 1.86 11.10 0.90
CA THR A 35 0.96 9.95 0.77
C THR A 35 -0.31 10.32 0.01
N TYR A 36 -1.00 11.38 0.42
CA TYR A 36 -2.30 11.72 -0.14
C TYR A 36 -2.24 12.48 -1.48
N ASN A 37 -1.15 13.18 -1.79
CA ASN A 37 -1.03 13.98 -3.01
C ASN A 37 -0.16 13.37 -4.10
N GLU A 38 0.79 12.50 -3.74
CA GLU A 38 1.70 11.89 -4.71
C GLU A 38 1.42 10.39 -4.84
N TYR A 39 1.50 9.64 -3.73
CA TYR A 39 1.39 8.19 -3.76
C TYR A 39 -0.02 7.67 -4.11
N LEU A 40 -1.07 8.12 -3.38
CA LEU A 40 -2.43 7.62 -3.61
C LEU A 40 -2.98 7.95 -5.00
N PRO A 41 -2.75 9.14 -5.58
CA PRO A 41 -3.16 9.42 -6.96
C PRO A 41 -2.45 8.55 -7.99
N MET A 42 -1.20 8.16 -7.76
CA MET A 42 -0.51 7.20 -8.63
C MET A 42 -1.10 5.79 -8.51
N LEU A 43 -1.45 5.36 -7.28
CA LEU A 43 -1.97 4.02 -7.02
C LEU A 43 -3.43 3.84 -7.43
N LEU A 44 -4.29 4.78 -7.07
CA LEU A 44 -5.76 4.71 -7.19
C LEU A 44 -6.29 5.48 -8.41
N GLY A 45 -5.43 6.26 -9.06
CA GLY A 45 -5.76 7.09 -10.21
C GLY A 45 -5.88 8.57 -9.87
N ALA A 46 -5.60 9.40 -10.87
CA ALA A 46 -5.52 10.85 -10.76
C ALA A 46 -6.87 11.55 -10.55
N SER A 47 -7.97 10.83 -10.31
CA SER A 47 -9.28 11.35 -9.90
C SER A 47 -9.71 10.90 -8.49
N THR A 48 -8.81 10.22 -7.75
CA THR A 48 -9.14 9.69 -6.42
C THR A 48 -9.64 10.78 -5.45
N PRO A 49 -10.69 10.51 -4.66
CA PRO A 49 -11.34 11.50 -3.79
C PRO A 49 -10.61 11.74 -2.46
N VAL A 50 -9.59 10.94 -2.14
CA VAL A 50 -8.84 11.06 -0.87
C VAL A 50 -7.76 12.14 -0.90
N ARG A 51 -7.61 12.88 -1.99
CA ARG A 51 -6.61 13.94 -2.13
C ARG A 51 -6.87 15.14 -1.23
N SER A 52 -5.84 15.96 -1.09
CA SER A 52 -5.95 17.27 -0.45
C SER A 52 -7.03 18.13 -1.09
N LEU A 53 -7.71 18.92 -0.27
CA LEU A 53 -8.76 19.81 -0.77
C LEU A 53 -8.14 21.03 -1.44
N THR A 54 -8.78 21.56 -2.49
CA THR A 54 -8.38 22.82 -3.12
C THR A 54 -8.45 24.01 -2.17
N THR A 55 -9.26 23.92 -1.11
CA THR A 55 -9.36 24.91 -0.03
C THR A 55 -8.16 24.89 0.93
N GLY A 56 -7.32 23.85 0.88
CA GLY A 56 -6.14 23.68 1.74
C GLY A 56 -6.44 23.44 3.22
N THR A 57 -7.71 23.36 3.62
CA THR A 57 -8.11 23.17 5.01
C THR A 57 -9.29 22.21 5.14
N ARG A 58 -9.26 21.39 6.19
CA ARG A 58 -10.26 20.38 6.53
C ARG A 58 -10.82 20.60 7.94
N THR A 59 -12.04 20.13 8.14
CA THR A 59 -12.62 20.00 9.48
C THR A 59 -12.62 18.52 9.87
N PRO A 60 -12.04 18.15 11.02
CA PRO A 60 -12.02 16.75 11.46
C PRO A 60 -13.44 16.23 11.69
N ILE A 61 -13.70 14.99 11.30
CA ILE A 61 -15.00 14.34 11.48
C ILE A 61 -14.92 13.43 12.71
N SER A 62 -15.46 13.90 13.84
CA SER A 62 -15.35 13.20 15.14
C SER A 62 -16.09 11.86 15.21
N SER A 63 -17.05 11.62 14.32
CA SER A 63 -17.80 10.35 14.26
C SER A 63 -17.07 9.24 13.49
N THR A 64 -15.99 9.56 12.78
CA THR A 64 -15.24 8.57 11.98
C THR A 64 -14.15 7.94 12.84
N LEU A 65 -14.22 6.62 13.02
CA LEU A 65 -13.16 5.88 13.71
C LEU A 65 -12.04 5.50 12.73
N PRO A 66 -10.78 5.93 12.97
CA PRO A 66 -9.64 5.67 12.09
C PRO A 66 -9.06 4.26 12.30
N MET A 67 -9.91 3.24 12.34
CA MET A 67 -9.47 1.85 12.47
C MET A 67 -9.03 1.28 11.13
N VAL A 68 -7.96 0.49 11.15
CA VAL A 68 -7.50 -0.26 9.98
C VAL A 68 -8.18 -1.63 9.95
N SER A 69 -8.81 -1.97 8.83
CA SER A 69 -9.49 -3.26 8.67
C SER A 69 -8.52 -4.40 8.35
N HIS A 70 -8.80 -5.61 8.83
CA HIS A 70 -7.98 -6.78 8.49
C HIS A 70 -7.96 -7.06 6.98
N SER A 71 -9.08 -6.87 6.28
CA SER A 71 -9.14 -7.03 4.82
C SER A 71 -8.17 -6.08 4.11
N PHE A 72 -8.08 -4.83 4.55
CA PHE A 72 -7.12 -3.86 4.02
C PHE A 72 -5.68 -4.29 4.32
N VAL A 73 -5.37 -4.70 5.56
CA VAL A 73 -4.00 -5.12 5.91
C VAL A 73 -3.52 -6.27 5.01
N LEU A 74 -4.35 -7.28 4.79
CA LEU A 74 -3.98 -8.43 3.95
C LEU A 74 -3.83 -8.03 2.48
N ALA A 75 -4.77 -7.25 1.94
CA ALA A 75 -4.69 -6.76 0.57
C ALA A 75 -3.47 -5.86 0.36
N TYR A 76 -3.17 -4.96 1.29
CA TYR A 76 -2.00 -4.09 1.24
C TYR A 76 -0.70 -4.89 1.26
N LYS A 77 -0.58 -5.87 2.16
CA LYS A 77 0.60 -6.77 2.21
C LYS A 77 0.83 -7.47 0.88
N LEU A 78 -0.22 -8.03 0.27
CA LEU A 78 -0.11 -8.75 -0.99
C LEU A 78 0.21 -7.81 -2.17
N ALA A 79 -0.41 -6.63 -2.20
CA ALA A 79 -0.12 -5.61 -3.20
C ALA A 79 1.35 -5.16 -3.14
N MET A 80 1.85 -4.87 -1.94
CA MET A 80 3.25 -4.50 -1.77
C MET A 80 4.20 -5.65 -2.12
N ALA A 81 3.87 -6.89 -1.74
CA ALA A 81 4.66 -8.07 -2.10
C ALA A 81 4.75 -8.27 -3.62
N SER A 82 3.67 -8.01 -4.37
CA SER A 82 3.67 -8.11 -5.84
C SER A 82 4.53 -7.05 -6.54
N MET A 83 4.86 -5.94 -5.87
CA MET A 83 5.73 -4.89 -6.42
C MET A 83 7.22 -5.15 -6.23
N LEU A 84 7.58 -6.08 -5.34
CA LEU A 84 8.97 -6.36 -4.98
C LEU A 84 9.71 -6.99 -6.15
N ARG A 85 10.92 -6.53 -6.41
CA ARG A 85 11.84 -7.17 -7.36
C ARG A 85 12.57 -8.33 -6.69
N GLU A 86 13.15 -9.20 -7.50
CA GLU A 86 13.98 -10.30 -6.98
C GLU A 86 15.41 -9.89 -6.65
N THR A 87 15.91 -8.83 -7.28
CA THR A 87 17.30 -8.39 -7.14
C THR A 87 17.40 -6.88 -6.93
N VAL A 88 18.49 -6.48 -6.30
CA VAL A 88 18.83 -5.08 -6.01
C VAL A 88 20.32 -4.85 -6.24
N THR A 89 20.67 -3.64 -6.64
CA THR A 89 22.04 -3.17 -6.75
C THR A 89 22.41 -2.39 -5.50
N ILE A 90 23.45 -2.83 -4.79
CA ILE A 90 23.91 -2.22 -3.54
C ILE A 90 25.36 -1.74 -3.67
N ASP A 91 26.21 -2.54 -4.32
CA ASP A 91 27.61 -2.21 -4.61
C ASP A 91 27.87 -2.27 -6.14
N ALA A 92 29.14 -2.29 -6.55
CA ALA A 92 29.51 -2.58 -7.93
C ALA A 92 28.92 -3.94 -8.37
N THR A 93 28.49 -4.01 -9.63
CA THR A 93 27.87 -5.18 -10.28
C THR A 93 28.56 -6.50 -9.92
N PRO A 94 27.82 -7.60 -9.66
CA PRO A 94 26.45 -7.90 -10.12
C PRO A 94 25.31 -7.60 -9.12
N ASN A 95 24.06 -7.70 -9.60
CA ASN A 95 22.86 -7.57 -8.75
C ASN A 95 22.80 -8.69 -7.72
N ILE A 96 22.32 -8.36 -6.52
CA ILE A 96 22.20 -9.28 -5.38
C ILE A 96 20.74 -9.68 -5.22
N ASN A 97 20.49 -10.96 -4.90
CA ASN A 97 19.15 -11.45 -4.62
C ASN A 97 18.61 -10.88 -3.30
N LEU A 98 17.37 -10.36 -3.31
CA LEU A 98 16.73 -9.76 -2.14
C LEU A 98 16.55 -10.76 -0.99
N LYS A 99 16.26 -12.04 -1.28
CA LYS A 99 16.15 -13.11 -0.27
C LYS A 99 17.44 -13.27 0.53
N GLY A 100 18.59 -13.18 -0.15
CA GLY A 100 19.91 -13.36 0.44
C GLY A 100 20.37 -12.21 1.33
N ILE A 101 19.63 -11.10 1.36
CA ILE A 101 19.96 -9.92 2.17
C ILE A 101 18.87 -9.55 3.18
N LEU A 102 17.79 -10.35 3.26
CA LEU A 102 16.76 -10.14 4.27
C LEU A 102 17.38 -10.24 5.66
N ASN A 103 17.14 -9.23 6.49
CA ASN A 103 17.69 -9.10 7.83
C ASN A 103 19.23 -9.00 7.91
N ASP A 104 19.90 -8.63 6.81
CA ASP A 104 21.35 -8.39 6.80
C ASP A 104 21.69 -6.89 6.86
N GLN A 105 22.06 -6.42 8.05
CA GLN A 105 22.45 -5.02 8.27
C GLN A 105 23.75 -4.63 7.53
N THR A 106 24.61 -5.59 7.19
CA THR A 106 25.90 -5.32 6.53
C THR A 106 25.73 -4.81 5.09
N LYS A 107 24.51 -4.90 4.55
CA LYS A 107 24.17 -4.37 3.22
C LYS A 107 23.78 -2.91 3.23
N ILE A 108 23.65 -2.28 4.40
CA ILE A 108 23.27 -0.86 4.56
C ILE A 108 24.19 -0.09 5.52
N ASP A 109 25.33 -0.68 5.89
CA ASP A 109 26.24 -0.19 6.93
C ASP A 109 27.10 1.01 6.53
N THR A 110 27.15 1.36 5.23
CA THR A 110 27.96 2.46 4.71
C THR A 110 27.13 3.44 3.90
N ALA A 111 27.54 4.72 3.90
CA ALA A 111 26.88 5.77 3.14
C ALA A 111 26.84 5.47 1.63
N THR A 112 27.88 4.81 1.09
CA THR A 112 27.93 4.40 -0.32
C THR A 112 26.85 3.38 -0.66
N LYS A 113 26.69 2.33 0.16
CA LYS A 113 25.65 1.31 -0.04
C LYS A 113 24.24 1.89 0.09
N LEU A 114 24.04 2.75 1.10
CA LEU A 114 22.76 3.44 1.29
C LEU A 114 22.43 4.35 0.10
N ALA A 115 23.41 5.10 -0.41
CA ALA A 115 23.24 5.93 -1.60
C ALA A 115 22.94 5.11 -2.86
N SER A 116 23.55 3.94 -3.00
CA SER A 116 23.30 3.01 -4.11
C SER A 116 21.87 2.46 -4.09
N ILE A 117 21.39 2.04 -2.91
CA ILE A 117 20.00 1.61 -2.73
C ILE A 117 19.04 2.76 -3.03
N THR A 118 19.31 3.95 -2.50
CA THR A 118 18.49 5.15 -2.75
C THR A 118 18.44 5.48 -4.24
N LYS A 119 19.58 5.35 -4.95
CA LYS A 119 19.63 5.51 -6.40
C LYS A 119 18.76 4.46 -7.10
N GLY A 120 18.85 3.19 -6.73
CA GLY A 120 18.01 2.13 -7.28
C GLY A 120 16.51 2.34 -7.02
N MET A 121 16.14 2.90 -5.85
CA MET A 121 14.75 3.28 -5.56
C MET A 121 14.23 4.41 -6.46
N LEU A 122 15.12 5.26 -6.98
CA LEU A 122 14.78 6.36 -7.89
C LEU A 122 14.82 5.96 -9.37
N THR A 123 15.68 5.02 -9.75
CA THR A 123 15.91 4.67 -11.17
C THR A 123 15.20 3.41 -11.63
N ASP A 124 15.05 2.44 -10.76
CA ASP A 124 14.63 1.11 -11.18
C ASP A 124 13.11 0.96 -11.01
N CYS A 125 12.43 0.46 -12.04
CA CYS A 125 10.98 0.26 -12.01
C CYS A 125 10.56 -0.84 -11.02
N SER A 126 9.44 -0.63 -10.30
CA SER A 126 8.79 -1.69 -9.53
C SER A 126 8.12 -2.70 -10.47
N LEU A 127 7.81 -3.88 -9.95
CA LEU A 127 6.92 -4.80 -10.66
C LEU A 127 5.48 -4.29 -10.64
N LYS A 128 4.67 -4.78 -11.58
CA LYS A 128 3.25 -4.45 -11.67
C LYS A 128 2.50 -5.11 -10.51
N ILE A 129 1.59 -4.38 -9.86
CA ILE A 129 0.70 -4.96 -8.86
C ILE A 129 -0.22 -5.98 -9.53
N GLY A 130 -0.33 -7.17 -8.95
CA GLY A 130 -1.23 -8.19 -9.46
C GLY A 130 -0.94 -9.60 -8.96
N LYS A 131 -1.40 -10.58 -9.73
CA LYS A 131 -1.32 -12.02 -9.42
C LYS A 131 0.08 -12.64 -9.61
N GLU A 132 1.01 -11.92 -10.24
CA GLU A 132 2.36 -12.40 -10.51
C GLU A 132 3.29 -11.95 -9.38
N ILE A 133 3.56 -12.85 -8.44
CA ILE A 133 4.51 -12.61 -7.34
C ILE A 133 5.79 -13.39 -7.61
N PRO A 134 6.97 -12.75 -7.51
CA PRO A 134 8.23 -13.43 -7.84
C PRO A 134 8.49 -14.67 -6.99
N CYS A 135 9.12 -15.69 -7.59
CA CYS A 135 9.31 -16.99 -6.96
C CYS A 135 10.11 -16.87 -5.66
N ASN A 136 11.07 -15.94 -5.56
CA ASN A 136 11.88 -15.76 -4.35
C ASN A 136 11.02 -15.42 -3.10
N PHE A 137 9.91 -14.70 -3.28
CA PHE A 137 8.94 -14.39 -2.21
C PHE A 137 7.88 -15.47 -2.02
N ARG A 138 7.91 -16.48 -2.90
CA ARG A 138 7.20 -17.75 -2.76
C ARG A 138 8.19 -18.87 -2.37
N ASN A 139 9.26 -18.51 -1.66
CA ASN A 139 10.37 -19.38 -1.24
C ASN A 139 10.97 -20.20 -2.40
N ASP A 140 11.44 -19.54 -3.45
CA ASP A 140 11.92 -20.15 -4.70
C ASP A 140 10.86 -21.09 -5.31
N CYS A 141 9.59 -20.72 -5.15
CA CYS A 141 8.42 -21.53 -5.49
C CYS A 141 8.30 -22.85 -4.66
N ALA A 142 8.76 -22.85 -3.39
CA ALA A 142 8.64 -23.92 -2.39
C ALA A 142 7.77 -23.52 -1.15
N TYR A 143 7.82 -24.33 -0.07
CA TYR A 143 6.85 -24.41 1.05
C TYR A 143 6.50 -23.13 1.86
N SER A 144 7.12 -21.96 1.62
CA SER A 144 6.78 -20.71 2.29
C SER A 144 6.36 -19.67 1.26
N ASP A 145 5.04 -19.62 1.00
CA ASP A 145 4.46 -18.80 -0.04
C ASP A 145 3.64 -17.64 0.58
N VAL A 146 4.08 -16.40 0.36
CA VAL A 146 3.37 -15.21 0.86
C VAL A 146 1.91 -15.16 0.41
N VAL A 147 1.60 -15.66 -0.80
CA VAL A 147 0.23 -15.75 -1.31
C VAL A 147 -0.59 -16.74 -0.48
N SER A 148 -0.01 -17.92 -0.20
CA SER A 148 -0.65 -18.97 0.58
C SER A 148 -0.84 -18.56 2.04
N VAL A 149 0.16 -17.93 2.66
CA VAL A 149 0.08 -17.40 4.03
C VAL A 149 -1.02 -16.36 4.14
N LEU A 150 -1.04 -15.35 3.26
CA LEU A 150 -2.07 -14.30 3.31
C LEU A 150 -3.47 -14.84 2.98
N SER A 151 -3.57 -15.86 2.14
CA SER A 151 -4.85 -16.55 1.88
C SER A 151 -5.35 -17.32 3.11
N GLN A 152 -4.43 -17.95 3.86
CA GLN A 152 -4.78 -18.63 5.11
C GLN A 152 -5.14 -17.63 6.22
N ASP A 153 -4.42 -16.51 6.31
CA ASP A 153 -4.76 -15.39 7.21
C ASP A 153 -6.15 -14.84 6.90
N ALA A 154 -6.51 -14.67 5.63
CA ALA A 154 -7.84 -14.22 5.24
C ALA A 154 -8.94 -15.16 5.76
N ARG A 155 -8.71 -16.47 5.76
CA ARG A 155 -9.62 -17.46 6.35
C ARG A 155 -9.65 -17.37 7.87
N TYR A 156 -8.48 -17.24 8.51
CA TYR A 156 -8.35 -17.13 9.96
C TYR A 156 -9.08 -15.89 10.51
N PHE A 157 -8.92 -14.74 9.84
CA PHE A 157 -9.60 -13.49 10.22
C PHE A 157 -11.08 -13.44 9.80
N GLY A 158 -11.61 -14.51 9.19
CA GLY A 158 -13.00 -14.58 8.76
C GLY A 158 -13.36 -13.54 7.70
N ILE A 159 -12.42 -13.21 6.79
CA ILE A 159 -12.69 -12.27 5.72
C ILE A 159 -13.73 -12.89 4.77
N PRO A 160 -14.84 -12.19 4.47
CA PRO A 160 -15.86 -12.70 3.56
C PRO A 160 -15.31 -13.06 2.19
N THR A 161 -15.95 -14.02 1.52
CA THR A 161 -15.57 -14.44 0.17
C THR A 161 -15.70 -13.28 -0.82
N TYR A 162 -14.99 -13.39 -1.94
CA TYR A 162 -14.94 -12.36 -2.98
C TYR A 162 -16.33 -11.97 -3.51
N PHE A 163 -17.29 -12.91 -3.48
CA PHE A 163 -18.68 -12.66 -3.83
C PHE A 163 -19.31 -11.47 -3.06
N VAL A 164 -19.02 -11.32 -1.76
CA VAL A 164 -19.53 -10.20 -0.95
C VAL A 164 -18.91 -8.88 -1.38
N TRP A 165 -17.63 -8.90 -1.76
CA TRP A 165 -16.92 -7.70 -2.21
C TRP A 165 -17.48 -7.15 -3.52
N LEU A 166 -17.89 -8.02 -4.45
CA LEU A 166 -18.61 -7.63 -5.65
C LEU A 166 -19.94 -6.91 -5.35
N HIS A 167 -20.62 -7.25 -4.25
CA HIS A 167 -21.81 -6.50 -3.82
C HIS A 167 -21.42 -5.14 -3.24
N ILE A 168 -20.35 -5.08 -2.44
CA ILE A 168 -19.84 -3.82 -1.87
C ILE A 168 -19.44 -2.85 -3.00
N THR A 169 -18.90 -3.35 -4.12
CA THR A 169 -18.54 -2.54 -5.29
C THR A 169 -19.71 -2.27 -6.25
N ASN A 170 -20.90 -2.84 -6.03
CA ASN A 170 -22.03 -2.85 -6.97
C ASN A 170 -21.68 -3.48 -8.34
N SER A 171 -20.77 -4.45 -8.35
CA SER A 171 -20.35 -5.19 -9.55
C SER A 171 -21.20 -6.47 -9.70
N LEU A 172 -22.39 -6.31 -10.27
CA LEU A 172 -23.39 -7.36 -10.40
C LEU A 172 -23.65 -7.75 -11.87
N PRO A 173 -24.08 -9.00 -12.17
CA PRO A 173 -24.31 -10.10 -11.22
C PRO A 173 -23.01 -10.76 -10.76
N ALA A 174 -22.81 -10.85 -9.44
CA ALA A 174 -21.55 -11.29 -8.85
C ALA A 174 -21.15 -12.74 -9.22
N ALA A 175 -22.15 -13.62 -9.39
CA ALA A 175 -21.92 -15.02 -9.79
C ALA A 175 -21.23 -15.17 -11.16
N ASN A 176 -21.29 -14.13 -12.01
CA ASN A 176 -20.67 -14.14 -13.33
C ASN A 176 -19.24 -13.62 -13.32
N LEU A 177 -18.69 -13.21 -12.18
CA LEU A 177 -17.35 -12.61 -12.05
C LEU A 177 -17.13 -11.47 -13.06
N PRO A 178 -17.92 -10.38 -12.98
CA PRO A 178 -17.97 -9.34 -14.01
C PRO A 178 -16.70 -8.49 -14.12
N LEU A 179 -15.76 -8.63 -13.18
CA LEU A 179 -14.49 -7.91 -13.14
C LEU A 179 -13.31 -8.74 -13.66
N HIS A 180 -13.56 -9.94 -14.19
CA HIS A 180 -12.54 -10.86 -14.65
C HIS A 180 -12.61 -11.08 -16.16
N ASP A 181 -11.45 -11.19 -16.80
CA ASP A 181 -11.36 -11.70 -18.16
C ASP A 181 -11.77 -13.19 -18.22
N THR A 182 -12.01 -13.68 -19.44
CA THR A 182 -12.41 -15.08 -19.66
C THR A 182 -11.39 -16.08 -19.08
N THR A 183 -10.10 -15.75 -19.13
CA THR A 183 -9.02 -16.61 -18.66
C THR A 183 -9.05 -16.78 -17.15
N ASN A 184 -9.04 -15.67 -16.40
CA ASN A 184 -9.05 -15.67 -14.94
C ASN A 184 -10.35 -16.25 -14.40
N LYS A 185 -11.49 -15.94 -15.05
CA LYS A 185 -12.78 -16.53 -14.72
C LYS A 185 -12.75 -18.06 -14.81
N ASN A 186 -12.24 -18.60 -15.91
CA ASN A 186 -12.15 -20.06 -16.09
C ASN A 186 -11.20 -20.69 -15.06
N GLN A 187 -10.07 -20.06 -14.75
CA GLN A 187 -9.13 -20.54 -13.73
C GLN A 187 -9.76 -20.57 -12.33
N LEU A 188 -10.43 -19.50 -11.94
CA LEU A 188 -11.11 -19.41 -10.64
C LEU A 188 -12.21 -20.47 -10.52
N LEU A 189 -13.05 -20.61 -11.53
CA LEU A 189 -14.15 -21.58 -11.51
C LEU A 189 -13.64 -23.03 -11.56
N THR A 190 -12.55 -23.30 -12.27
CA THR A 190 -11.93 -24.63 -12.27
C THR A 190 -11.38 -25.00 -10.89
N PHE A 191 -10.77 -24.03 -10.18
CA PHE A 191 -10.15 -24.28 -8.88
C PHE A 191 -11.17 -24.33 -7.73
N TYR A 192 -12.12 -23.40 -7.69
CA TYR A 192 -13.10 -23.29 -6.61
C TYR A 192 -14.38 -24.08 -6.85
N GLY A 193 -14.69 -24.44 -8.11
CA GLY A 193 -15.94 -25.10 -8.50
C GLY A 193 -17.18 -24.19 -8.44
N ASN A 194 -17.21 -23.27 -7.50
CA ASN A 194 -18.35 -22.39 -7.23
C ASN A 194 -17.89 -20.93 -7.01
N PRO A 195 -18.48 -19.93 -7.71
CA PRO A 195 -18.11 -18.53 -7.51
C PRO A 195 -18.31 -17.99 -6.08
N TYR A 196 -19.20 -18.60 -5.28
CA TYR A 196 -19.44 -18.18 -3.89
C TYR A 196 -18.27 -18.52 -2.96
N ASP A 197 -17.43 -19.49 -3.31
CA ASP A 197 -16.33 -20.01 -2.48
C ASP A 197 -14.98 -19.32 -2.76
N ILE A 198 -14.93 -18.45 -3.77
CA ILE A 198 -13.70 -17.75 -4.15
C ILE A 198 -13.25 -16.85 -3.00
N GLY A 199 -12.04 -17.09 -2.50
CA GLY A 199 -11.45 -16.27 -1.44
C GLY A 199 -11.27 -14.81 -1.87
N PHE A 200 -11.33 -13.89 -0.90
CA PHE A 200 -11.20 -12.44 -1.15
C PHE A 200 -9.95 -12.07 -1.96
N LEU A 201 -8.76 -12.47 -1.50
CA LEU A 201 -7.49 -12.12 -2.15
C LEU A 201 -7.37 -12.68 -3.59
N PRO A 202 -7.56 -13.99 -3.85
CA PRO A 202 -7.44 -14.51 -5.21
C PRO A 202 -8.48 -13.92 -6.16
N GLY A 203 -9.70 -13.66 -5.69
CA GLY A 203 -10.71 -12.98 -6.50
C GLY A 203 -10.30 -11.54 -6.84
N ALA A 204 -9.93 -10.74 -5.83
CA ALA A 204 -9.61 -9.33 -6.01
C ALA A 204 -8.32 -9.08 -6.82
N PHE A 205 -7.29 -9.93 -6.68
CA PHE A 205 -6.02 -9.77 -7.40
C PHE A 205 -6.03 -10.35 -8.82
N SER A 206 -7.07 -11.08 -9.20
CA SER A 206 -7.26 -11.58 -10.56
C SER A 206 -8.24 -10.74 -11.38
N GLU A 207 -8.75 -9.65 -10.81
CA GLU A 207 -9.53 -8.67 -11.56
C GLU A 207 -8.72 -8.09 -12.72
N GLU A 208 -9.43 -7.81 -13.81
CA GLU A 208 -8.86 -7.06 -14.92
C GLU A 208 -8.70 -5.60 -14.52
N ILE A 209 -7.50 -5.06 -14.72
CA ILE A 209 -7.19 -3.67 -14.35
C ILE A 209 -7.41 -2.81 -15.59
N ASN A 210 -8.65 -2.32 -15.71
CA ASN A 210 -9.10 -1.44 -16.79
C ASN A 210 -9.41 -0.06 -16.21
N GLY A 211 -8.41 0.83 -16.18
CA GLY A 211 -8.62 2.19 -15.70
C GLY A 211 -7.34 2.92 -15.28
N PRO A 212 -7.48 4.11 -14.68
CA PRO A 212 -6.35 4.91 -14.22
C PRO A 212 -5.71 4.40 -12.92
N SER A 213 -6.36 3.44 -12.25
CA SER A 213 -5.87 2.78 -11.03
C SER A 213 -4.92 1.64 -11.38
N MET A 214 -3.86 1.45 -10.57
CA MET A 214 -2.98 0.28 -10.67
C MET A 214 -3.58 -0.97 -10.00
N LEU A 215 -4.72 -0.81 -9.34
CA LEU A 215 -5.50 -1.85 -8.66
C LEU A 215 -6.81 -2.12 -9.40
N GLY A 216 -7.33 -3.35 -9.27
CA GLY A 216 -8.69 -3.70 -9.68
C GLY A 216 -9.75 -2.96 -8.85
N VAL A 217 -10.97 -2.87 -9.37
CA VAL A 217 -12.09 -2.10 -8.81
C VAL A 217 -12.32 -2.39 -7.33
N THR A 218 -12.28 -3.66 -6.92
CA THR A 218 -12.49 -4.03 -5.50
C THR A 218 -11.41 -3.48 -4.60
N LEU A 219 -10.14 -3.64 -5.00
CA LEU A 219 -9.01 -3.16 -4.23
C LEU A 219 -8.95 -1.64 -4.21
N THR A 220 -9.23 -0.97 -5.33
CA THR A 220 -9.34 0.49 -5.39
C THR A 220 -10.34 1.00 -4.37
N LYS A 221 -11.56 0.45 -4.37
CA LYS A 221 -12.61 0.89 -3.43
C LYS A 221 -12.26 0.62 -1.97
N LEU A 222 -11.63 -0.53 -1.69
CA LEU A 222 -11.15 -0.86 -0.34
C LEU A 222 -10.07 0.12 0.14
N PHE A 223 -9.09 0.43 -0.71
CA PHE A 223 -8.00 1.34 -0.37
C PHE A 223 -8.52 2.78 -0.19
N GLU A 224 -9.35 3.26 -1.12
CA GLU A 224 -10.00 4.57 -1.00
C GLU A 224 -10.77 4.69 0.31
N PHE A 225 -11.58 3.70 0.65
CA PHE A 225 -12.35 3.69 1.88
C PHE A 225 -11.46 3.72 3.13
N GLN A 226 -10.39 2.91 3.15
CA GLN A 226 -9.48 2.87 4.30
C GLN A 226 -8.72 4.18 4.48
N PHE A 227 -8.13 4.73 3.41
CA PHE A 227 -7.39 5.99 3.47
C PHE A 227 -8.32 7.17 3.78
N LYS A 228 -9.54 7.19 3.25
CA LYS A 228 -10.55 8.18 3.61
C LYS A 228 -10.84 8.17 5.12
N LYS A 229 -11.03 6.99 5.71
CA LYS A 229 -11.26 6.87 7.17
C LYS A 229 -10.08 7.34 8.01
N LEU A 230 -8.85 7.01 7.59
CA LEU A 230 -7.64 7.46 8.28
C LEU A 230 -7.49 8.98 8.21
N GLN A 231 -7.82 9.58 7.07
CA GLN A 231 -7.79 11.03 6.88
C GLN A 231 -8.86 11.75 7.69
N GLU A 232 -10.12 11.33 7.58
CA GLU A 232 -11.26 12.01 8.20
C GLU A 232 -11.34 11.78 9.72
N GLY A 233 -10.91 10.61 10.18
CA GLY A 233 -10.91 10.23 11.59
C GLY A 233 -9.67 10.66 12.37
N ASP A 234 -8.63 11.19 11.70
CA ASP A 234 -7.44 11.70 12.36
C ASP A 234 -7.63 13.17 12.76
N ARG A 235 -7.76 13.41 14.07
CA ARG A 235 -7.83 14.76 14.64
C ARG A 235 -6.61 15.61 14.29
N PHE A 236 -5.45 14.99 14.13
CA PHE A 236 -4.17 15.65 13.87
C PHE A 236 -3.75 15.61 12.40
N TYR A 237 -4.67 15.30 11.49
CA TYR A 237 -4.40 15.36 10.05
C TYR A 237 -3.88 16.75 9.66
N TYR A 238 -2.84 16.81 8.83
CA TYR A 238 -2.06 18.03 8.60
C TYR A 238 -2.86 19.19 8.00
N GLU A 239 -3.92 18.91 7.22
CA GLU A 239 -4.79 19.94 6.66
C GLU A 239 -5.89 20.40 7.62
N ASN A 240 -6.03 19.78 8.79
CA ASN A 240 -7.07 20.20 9.72
C ASN A 240 -6.78 21.61 10.25
N VAL A 241 -7.85 22.39 10.42
CA VAL A 241 -7.79 23.72 11.02
C VAL A 241 -7.03 23.68 12.36
N ASN A 242 -6.18 24.68 12.59
CA ASN A 242 -5.35 24.85 13.79
C ASN A 242 -4.22 23.80 13.98
N ILE A 243 -3.98 22.90 13.02
CA ILE A 243 -2.84 21.98 13.09
C ILE A 243 -1.56 22.69 12.63
N PHE A 244 -1.55 23.29 11.44
CA PHE A 244 -0.51 24.21 11.01
C PHE A 244 -1.11 25.60 10.80
N GLN A 245 -0.33 26.64 11.09
CA GLN A 245 -0.74 28.01 10.75
C GLN A 245 -0.56 28.22 9.24
N PRO A 246 -1.46 28.98 8.58
CA PRO A 246 -1.35 29.32 7.16
C PRO A 246 -0.04 30.03 6.82
#